data_AF-L9VJQ9-F1
#
_entry.id   AF-L9VJQ9-F1
#
_cell.length_a   1.000
_cell.length_b   1.000
_cell.length_c   1.000
_cell.angle_alpha   90.00
_cell.angle_beta   90.00
_cell.angle_gamma   90.00
#
_symmetry.space_group_name_H-M   'P 1'
#
loop_
_entity.id
_entity.type
_entity.pdbx_description
1 polymer ?
#
loop_
_entity_poly.entity_id
_entity_poly.type
_entity_poly.pdbx_seq_one_letter_code
_entity_poly.pdbx_strand_id
1 'polypeptide(L)'
;MTQHITTVARKEFEDAGRSKLLWALTALLVGLVTVGYVAIWYTADDVTAAEVLGFIALPLQTIIPIAALIVGYMAVVGERRSGSIKLLLGLPPNRTDIVFGKLLGRMAVVATAVFLAFVVALVLGAVLFGSVPFVDWLAFGAISILFGVSFAGLAVGVSAGVSTRGKSMAIVVGLYMLVLALWELVTAGPYYLIYGEGPPVEAEAWYLFVGQFNPITTYTTLVGNVVEGEVFPFMFQYGLEDFEAAGMTPAERYAGDAPFYLQDWFGLVVLLCWLVVPVAIGYYRFQKTDL
;
A
#
# COMPACT_ATOMS: atom_id res chain seq x y z
N MET A 1 -19.44 -20.21 13.41
CA MET A 1 -19.12 -20.40 11.98
C MET A 1 -17.82 -19.72 11.53
N THR A 2 -16.93 -19.29 12.44
CA THR A 2 -15.64 -18.60 12.12
C THR A 2 -14.41 -19.27 12.75
N GLN A 3 -14.58 -20.46 13.34
CA GLN A 3 -13.54 -21.10 14.18
C GLN A 3 -12.27 -21.52 13.42
N HIS A 4 -12.26 -21.47 12.08
CA HIS A 4 -11.12 -21.91 11.27
C HIS A 4 -10.33 -20.76 10.62
N ILE A 5 -10.83 -19.51 10.65
CA ILE A 5 -10.12 -18.35 10.07
C ILE A 5 -8.72 -18.21 10.67
N THR A 6 -8.63 -18.26 12.00
CA THR A 6 -7.38 -18.08 12.74
C THR A 6 -6.39 -19.22 12.46
N THR A 7 -6.89 -20.46 12.36
CA THR A 7 -6.07 -21.63 12.01
C THR A 7 -5.50 -21.51 10.60
N VAL A 8 -6.32 -21.10 9.62
CA VAL A 8 -5.87 -20.86 8.24
C VAL A 8 -4.85 -19.73 8.19
N ALA A 9 -5.13 -18.61 8.87
CA ALA A 9 -4.22 -17.47 8.92
C ALA A 9 -2.87 -17.83 9.54
N ARG A 10 -2.88 -18.57 10.65
CA ARG A 10 -1.67 -19.06 11.31
C ARG A 10 -0.85 -19.94 10.39
N LYS A 11 -1.49 -20.90 9.74
CA LYS A 11 -0.83 -21.77 8.76
C LYS A 11 -0.19 -20.96 7.63
N GLU A 12 -0.92 -20.03 7.03
CA GLU A 12 -0.40 -19.18 5.96
C GLU A 12 0.81 -18.35 6.41
N PHE A 13 0.78 -17.83 7.63
CA PHE A 13 1.90 -17.09 8.21
C PHE A 13 3.11 -17.99 8.45
N GLU A 14 2.92 -19.18 9.03
CA GLU A 14 3.99 -20.16 9.28
C GLU A 14 4.61 -20.68 7.98
N ASP A 15 3.78 -20.96 6.96
CA ASP A 15 4.23 -21.36 5.63
C ASP A 15 5.03 -20.23 4.96
N ALA A 16 4.58 -18.99 5.10
CA ALA A 16 5.29 -17.82 4.58
C ALA A 16 6.61 -17.59 5.30
N GLY A 17 6.68 -17.80 6.62
CA GLY A 17 7.93 -17.71 7.41
C GLY A 17 9.01 -18.70 6.97
N ARG A 18 8.63 -19.81 6.33
CA ARG A 18 9.56 -20.78 5.72
C ARG A 18 9.91 -20.46 4.26
N SER A 19 9.23 -19.50 3.66
CA SER A 19 9.40 -19.14 2.26
C SER A 19 10.62 -18.25 2.03
N LYS A 20 11.50 -18.65 1.11
CA LYS A 20 12.63 -17.83 0.67
C LYS A 20 12.20 -16.44 0.15
N LEU A 21 10.99 -16.35 -0.42
CA LEU A 21 10.45 -15.09 -0.94
C LEU A 21 10.18 -14.09 0.18
N LEU A 22 9.62 -14.53 1.31
CA LEU A 22 9.36 -13.64 2.46
C LEU A 22 10.68 -13.09 3.03
N TRP A 23 11.67 -13.97 3.19
CA TRP A 23 13.00 -13.57 3.64
C TRP A 23 13.68 -12.61 2.65
N ALA A 24 13.54 -12.85 1.34
CA ALA A 24 14.07 -11.95 0.32
C ALA A 24 13.40 -10.57 0.37
N LEU A 25 12.08 -10.50 0.52
CA LEU A 25 11.34 -9.22 0.64
C LEU A 25 11.67 -8.49 1.94
N THR A 26 11.77 -9.21 3.05
CA THR A 26 12.15 -8.63 4.35
C THR A 26 13.58 -8.10 4.28
N ALA A 27 14.51 -8.89 3.72
CA ALA A 27 15.90 -8.47 3.53
C ALA A 27 16.01 -7.29 2.56
N LEU A 28 15.16 -7.21 1.53
CA LEU A 28 15.11 -6.07 0.62
C LEU A 28 14.66 -4.80 1.35
N LEU A 29 13.57 -4.85 2.12
CA LEU A 29 13.07 -3.71 2.88
C LEU A 29 14.07 -3.26 3.95
N VAL A 30 14.58 -4.19 4.75
CA VAL A 30 15.60 -3.92 5.77
C VAL A 30 16.88 -3.37 5.14
N GLY A 31 17.34 -3.98 4.04
CA GLY A 31 18.54 -3.56 3.32
C GLY A 31 18.39 -2.17 2.73
N LEU A 32 17.24 -1.85 2.14
CA LEU A 32 16.92 -0.52 1.63
C LEU A 32 16.95 0.54 2.74
N VAL A 33 16.29 0.28 3.87
CA VAL A 33 16.31 1.16 5.03
C VAL A 33 17.75 1.35 5.53
N THR A 34 18.50 0.25 5.64
CA THR A 34 19.89 0.28 6.11
C THR A 34 20.76 1.12 5.19
N VAL A 35 20.69 0.90 3.88
CA VAL A 35 21.44 1.66 2.89
C VAL A 35 21.05 3.14 2.93
N GLY A 36 19.76 3.45 3.04
CA GLY A 36 19.28 4.84 3.14
C GLY A 36 19.85 5.58 4.35
N TYR A 37 19.71 4.99 5.55
CA TYR A 37 20.25 5.57 6.79
C TYR A 37 21.77 5.73 6.75
N VAL A 38 22.49 4.69 6.34
CA VAL A 38 23.96 4.71 6.28
C VAL A 38 24.47 5.70 5.23
N ALA A 39 23.81 5.77 4.07
CA ALA A 39 24.18 6.73 3.03
C ALA A 39 24.03 8.15 3.54
N ILE A 40 22.87 8.52 4.10
CA ILE A 40 22.62 9.88 4.60
C ILE A 40 23.61 10.22 5.72
N TRP A 41 23.81 9.31 6.68
CA TRP A 41 24.78 9.51 7.76
C TRP A 41 26.20 9.76 7.26
N TYR A 42 26.60 9.15 6.15
CA TYR A 42 27.93 9.32 5.57
C TYR A 42 28.06 10.56 4.69
N THR A 43 26.99 10.99 4.03
CA THR A 43 27.04 12.02 2.98
C THR A 43 26.48 13.38 3.38
N ALA A 44 25.65 13.45 4.41
CA ALA A 44 24.95 14.67 4.79
C ALA A 44 25.35 15.12 6.20
N ASP A 45 25.85 16.35 6.27
CA ASP A 45 26.13 17.02 7.54
C ASP A 45 24.85 17.66 8.09
N ASP A 46 24.76 17.78 9.42
CA ASP A 46 23.66 18.44 10.15
C ASP A 46 22.24 17.92 9.89
N VAL A 47 22.09 16.68 9.40
CA VAL A 47 20.79 16.02 9.22
C VAL A 47 20.34 15.33 10.51
N THR A 48 19.08 15.56 10.89
CA THR A 48 18.46 14.95 12.06
C THR A 48 17.88 13.56 11.78
N ALA A 49 17.66 12.76 12.83
CA ALA A 49 16.99 11.46 12.69
C ALA A 49 15.55 11.56 12.14
N ALA A 50 14.88 12.70 12.34
CA ALA A 50 13.52 12.94 11.86
C ALA A 50 13.49 13.19 10.36
N GLU A 51 14.40 14.01 9.84
CA GLU A 51 14.55 14.26 8.40
C GLU A 51 14.88 12.97 7.63
N VAL A 52 15.68 12.08 8.22
CA VAL A 52 16.00 10.76 7.63
C VAL A 52 14.75 9.90 7.42
N LEU A 53 13.73 10.02 8.28
CA LEU A 53 12.47 9.30 8.09
C LEU A 53 11.74 9.78 6.83
N GLY A 54 11.75 11.08 6.52
CA GLY A 54 11.21 11.61 5.27
C GLY A 54 11.91 11.00 4.04
N PHE A 55 13.24 10.91 4.06
CA PHE A 55 14.00 10.37 2.93
C PHE A 55 13.72 8.89 2.64
N ILE A 56 13.50 8.05 3.66
CA ILE A 56 13.19 6.63 3.44
C ILE A 56 11.76 6.41 2.93
N ALA A 57 10.87 7.40 3.04
CA ALA A 57 9.49 7.28 2.54
C ALA A 57 9.44 7.08 1.02
N LEU A 58 10.37 7.71 0.28
CA LEU A 58 10.43 7.64 -1.17
C LEU A 58 10.58 6.20 -1.67
N PRO A 59 11.59 5.40 -1.27
CA PRO A 59 11.70 4.04 -1.78
C PRO A 59 10.66 3.09 -1.16
N LEU A 60 10.18 3.35 0.07
CA LEU A 60 9.15 2.53 0.70
C LEU A 60 7.80 2.60 -0.03
N GLN A 61 7.42 3.76 -0.57
CA GLN A 61 6.16 3.92 -1.29
C GLN A 61 6.05 3.03 -2.54
N THR A 62 7.18 2.62 -3.11
CA THR A 62 7.25 1.75 -4.30
C THR A 62 7.45 0.28 -3.91
N ILE A 63 8.35 -0.01 -2.97
CA ILE A 63 8.71 -1.39 -2.64
C ILE A 63 7.62 -2.08 -1.83
N ILE A 64 6.93 -1.38 -0.91
CA ILE A 64 5.87 -1.97 -0.08
C ILE A 64 4.71 -2.49 -0.94
N PRO A 65 4.12 -1.72 -1.88
CA PRO A 65 3.08 -2.22 -2.77
C PRO A 65 3.53 -3.42 -3.58
N ILE A 66 4.70 -3.34 -4.23
CA ILE A 66 5.22 -4.43 -5.07
C ILE A 66 5.37 -5.72 -4.24
N ALA A 67 5.95 -5.62 -3.04
CA ALA A 67 6.09 -6.74 -2.13
C ALA A 67 4.73 -7.35 -1.76
N ALA A 68 3.76 -6.51 -1.38
CA ALA A 68 2.41 -6.93 -1.02
C ALA A 68 1.67 -7.62 -2.18
N LEU A 69 1.80 -7.07 -3.39
CA LEU A 69 1.21 -7.62 -4.62
C LEU A 69 1.81 -8.98 -4.97
N ILE A 70 3.14 -9.12 -4.91
CA ILE A 70 3.85 -10.40 -5.15
C ILE A 70 3.41 -11.47 -4.14
N VAL A 71 3.25 -11.09 -2.87
CA VAL A 71 2.81 -12.00 -1.81
C VAL A 71 1.35 -12.41 -1.99
N GLY A 72 0.48 -11.51 -2.46
CA GLY A 72 -0.97 -11.72 -2.48
C GLY A 72 -1.55 -12.26 -3.80
N TYR A 73 -0.94 -12.03 -4.96
CA TYR A 73 -1.61 -12.30 -6.25
C TYR A 73 -1.95 -13.78 -6.49
N MET A 74 -1.21 -14.72 -5.89
CA MET A 74 -1.51 -16.16 -5.99
C MET A 74 -2.25 -16.73 -4.77
N ALA A 75 -2.65 -15.92 -3.79
CA ALA A 75 -3.18 -16.40 -2.52
C ALA A 75 -4.35 -17.39 -2.69
N VAL A 76 -5.28 -17.10 -3.60
CA VAL A 76 -6.47 -17.94 -3.84
C VAL A 76 -6.37 -18.74 -5.14
N VAL A 77 -5.92 -18.12 -6.23
CA VAL A 77 -5.76 -18.80 -7.53
C VAL A 77 -4.79 -19.97 -7.45
N GLY A 78 -3.73 -19.86 -6.64
CA GLY A 78 -2.72 -20.92 -6.49
C GLY A 78 -3.33 -22.23 -6.00
N GLU A 79 -4.23 -22.15 -5.01
CA GLU A 79 -4.88 -23.33 -4.44
C GLU A 79 -6.05 -23.86 -5.27
N ARG A 80 -6.73 -22.99 -6.03
CA ARG A 80 -7.72 -23.41 -7.03
C ARG A 80 -7.08 -24.36 -8.04
N ARG A 81 -5.88 -24.03 -8.52
CA ARG A 81 -5.19 -24.79 -9.55
C ARG A 81 -4.62 -26.11 -9.05
N SER A 82 -4.12 -26.16 -7.82
CA SER A 82 -3.54 -27.39 -7.26
C SER A 82 -4.58 -28.46 -6.92
N GLY A 83 -5.89 -28.16 -7.06
CA GLY A 83 -6.98 -29.05 -6.64
C GLY A 83 -7.13 -29.13 -5.12
N SER A 84 -6.25 -28.48 -4.35
CA SER A 84 -6.29 -28.45 -2.88
C SER A 84 -7.62 -27.92 -2.34
N ILE A 85 -8.24 -26.97 -3.04
CA ILE A 85 -9.56 -26.45 -2.65
C ILE A 85 -10.64 -27.55 -2.66
N LYS A 86 -10.56 -28.56 -3.53
CA LYS A 86 -11.52 -29.67 -3.54
C LYS A 86 -11.32 -30.62 -2.35
N LEU A 87 -10.07 -30.80 -1.89
CA LEU A 87 -9.76 -31.55 -0.67
C LEU A 87 -10.14 -30.77 0.59
N LEU A 88 -9.98 -29.44 0.60
CA LEU A 88 -10.37 -28.57 1.71
C LEU A 88 -11.89 -28.41 1.84
N LEU A 89 -12.63 -28.41 0.73
CA LEU A 89 -14.10 -28.36 0.71
C LEU A 89 -14.77 -29.72 0.98
N GLY A 90 -14.01 -30.82 1.00
CA GLY A 90 -14.45 -32.12 1.52
C GLY A 90 -14.35 -32.22 3.05
N LEU A 91 -13.84 -31.18 3.71
CA LEU A 91 -13.62 -31.05 5.15
C LEU A 91 -14.26 -29.74 5.66
N PRO A 92 -14.33 -29.51 7.00
CA PRO A 92 -15.20 -28.49 7.61
C PRO A 92 -15.07 -26.99 7.22
N PRO A 93 -13.94 -26.43 6.72
CA PRO A 93 -13.85 -24.98 6.53
C PRO A 93 -14.67 -24.47 5.34
N ASN A 94 -15.40 -23.37 5.56
CA ASN A 94 -16.20 -22.71 4.53
C ASN A 94 -15.34 -21.81 3.63
N ARG A 95 -15.87 -21.45 2.46
CA ARG A 95 -15.25 -20.49 1.52
C ARG A 95 -14.81 -19.18 2.19
N THR A 96 -15.58 -18.71 3.18
CA THR A 96 -15.27 -17.55 4.02
C THR A 96 -14.00 -17.75 4.85
N ASP A 97 -13.85 -18.91 5.48
CA ASP A 97 -12.68 -19.20 6.32
C ASP A 97 -11.39 -19.18 5.49
N ILE A 98 -11.46 -19.67 4.25
CA ILE A 98 -10.33 -19.70 3.33
C ILE A 98 -9.93 -18.29 2.91
N VAL A 99 -10.87 -17.47 2.41
CA VAL A 99 -10.55 -16.13 1.88
C VAL A 99 -10.05 -15.20 3.00
N PHE A 100 -10.76 -15.13 4.14
CA PHE A 100 -10.37 -14.25 5.24
C PHE A 100 -9.14 -14.76 5.98
N GLY A 101 -8.97 -16.09 6.13
CA GLY A 101 -7.75 -16.67 6.70
C GLY A 101 -6.53 -16.34 5.85
N LYS A 102 -6.65 -16.45 4.52
CA LYS A 102 -5.58 -16.06 3.59
C LYS A 102 -5.30 -14.57 3.63
N LEU A 103 -6.33 -13.74 3.62
CA LEU A 103 -6.17 -12.29 3.74
C LEU A 103 -5.38 -11.94 5.00
N LEU A 104 -5.80 -12.44 6.17
CA LEU A 104 -5.11 -12.19 7.44
C LEU A 104 -3.68 -12.71 7.44
N GLY A 105 -3.43 -13.91 6.90
CA GLY A 105 -2.08 -14.45 6.76
C GLY A 105 -1.17 -13.57 5.90
N ARG A 106 -1.67 -13.08 4.75
CA ARG A 106 -0.90 -12.21 3.85
C ARG A 106 -0.69 -10.82 4.43
N MET A 107 -1.69 -10.26 5.10
CA MET A 107 -1.55 -8.99 5.83
C MET A 107 -0.52 -9.11 6.96
N ALA A 108 -0.55 -10.20 7.74
CA ALA A 108 0.42 -10.43 8.80
C ALA A 108 1.85 -10.54 8.27
N VAL A 109 2.04 -11.23 7.13
CA VAL A 109 3.33 -11.33 6.45
C VAL A 109 3.87 -9.96 6.05
N VAL A 110 3.07 -9.16 5.35
CA VAL A 110 3.47 -7.82 4.90
C VAL A 110 3.73 -6.91 6.09
N ALA A 111 2.82 -6.89 7.07
CA ALA A 111 2.97 -6.11 8.29
C ALA A 111 4.24 -6.47 9.06
N THR A 112 4.58 -7.76 9.15
CA THR A 112 5.81 -8.23 9.82
C THR A 112 7.06 -7.76 9.08
N ALA A 113 7.08 -7.87 7.75
CA ALA A 113 8.23 -7.43 6.95
C ALA A 113 8.45 -5.92 7.06
N VAL A 114 7.38 -5.12 7.00
CA VAL A 114 7.44 -3.67 7.20
C VAL A 114 7.86 -3.34 8.62
N PHE A 115 7.26 -3.98 9.62
CA PHE A 115 7.61 -3.77 11.04
C PHE A 115 9.10 -4.03 11.30
N LEU A 116 9.66 -5.12 10.78
CA LEU A 116 11.09 -5.43 10.93
C LEU A 116 11.99 -4.37 10.28
N ALA A 117 11.61 -3.84 9.12
CA ALA A 117 12.33 -2.74 8.48
C ALA A 117 12.30 -1.46 9.35
N PHE A 118 11.15 -1.14 9.96
CA PHE A 118 11.02 -0.02 10.87
C PHE A 118 11.76 -0.22 12.20
N VAL A 119 11.82 -1.44 12.75
CA VAL A 119 12.66 -1.75 13.91
C VAL A 119 14.13 -1.47 13.59
N VAL A 120 14.59 -1.83 12.40
CA VAL A 120 15.95 -1.51 11.95
C VAL A 120 16.13 0.01 11.80
N ALA A 121 15.17 0.72 11.21
CA ALA A 121 15.19 2.19 11.14
C ALA A 121 15.33 2.83 12.53
N LEU A 122 14.59 2.32 13.53
CA LEU A 122 14.64 2.79 14.91
C LEU A 122 16.05 2.64 15.51
N VAL A 123 16.64 1.46 15.34
CA VAL A 123 18.00 1.17 15.85
C VAL A 123 19.03 2.04 15.13
N LEU A 124 18.92 2.19 13.81
CA LEU A 124 19.85 3.02 13.04
C LEU A 124 19.72 4.50 13.38
N GLY A 125 18.50 5.02 13.59
CA GLY A 125 18.29 6.38 14.10
C GLY A 125 19.01 6.60 15.42
N ALA A 126 18.81 5.69 16.38
CA ALA A 126 19.47 5.77 17.68
C ALA A 126 21.00 5.71 17.60
N VAL A 127 21.54 4.80 16.79
CA VAL A 127 22.99 4.53 16.72
C VAL A 127 23.74 5.55 15.88
N LEU A 128 23.20 5.96 14.73
CA LEU A 128 23.88 6.84 13.78
C LEU A 128 23.64 8.31 14.06
N PHE A 129 22.41 8.67 14.49
CA PHE A 129 21.96 10.05 14.66
C PHE A 129 21.74 10.43 16.13
N GLY A 130 22.00 9.52 17.08
CA GLY A 130 21.92 9.77 18.52
C GLY A 130 20.53 10.14 19.05
N SER A 131 19.49 10.03 18.22
CA SER A 131 18.13 10.47 18.52
C SER A 131 17.10 9.56 17.86
N VAL A 132 15.90 9.53 18.45
CA VAL A 132 14.79 8.71 17.96
C VAL A 132 13.51 9.53 18.07
N PRO A 133 12.98 10.06 16.95
CA PRO A 133 11.67 10.69 16.91
C PRO A 133 10.61 9.57 16.99
N PHE A 134 10.37 9.06 18.20
CA PHE A 134 9.58 7.84 18.40
C PHE A 134 8.12 8.00 17.95
N VAL A 135 7.54 9.18 18.12
CA VAL A 135 6.15 9.47 17.71
C VAL A 135 6.03 9.39 16.19
N ASP A 136 6.91 10.09 15.47
CA ASP A 136 6.95 10.15 14.01
C ASP A 136 7.26 8.76 13.44
N TRP A 137 8.23 8.05 14.03
CA TRP A 137 8.56 6.67 13.69
C TRP A 137 7.35 5.74 13.84
N LEU A 138 6.61 5.85 14.94
CA LEU A 138 5.45 5.00 15.22
C LEU A 138 4.30 5.30 14.25
N ALA A 139 4.02 6.59 14.01
CA ALA A 139 2.98 7.04 13.09
C ALA A 139 3.30 6.59 11.66
N PHE A 140 4.53 6.85 11.20
CA PHE A 140 4.99 6.46 9.88
C PHE A 140 5.00 4.93 9.70
N GLY A 141 5.47 4.18 10.71
CA GLY A 141 5.42 2.72 10.70
C GLY A 141 3.99 2.19 10.60
N ALA A 142 3.05 2.77 11.36
CA ALA A 142 1.64 2.39 11.32
C ALA A 142 0.99 2.69 9.96
N ILE A 143 1.25 3.88 9.38
CA ILE A 143 0.78 4.25 8.04
C ILE A 143 1.36 3.31 6.98
N SER A 144 2.65 2.97 7.07
CA SER A 144 3.32 2.03 6.14
C SER A 144 2.76 0.62 6.24
N ILE A 145 2.43 0.15 7.44
CA ILE A 145 1.75 -1.12 7.63
C ILE A 145 0.36 -1.08 7.00
N LEU A 146 -0.44 -0.04 7.27
CA LEU A 146 -1.77 0.14 6.69
C LEU A 146 -1.70 0.12 5.15
N PHE A 147 -0.78 0.88 4.58
CA PHE A 147 -0.52 0.94 3.13
C PHE A 147 -0.18 -0.43 2.56
N GLY A 148 0.75 -1.16 3.19
CA GLY A 148 1.12 -2.51 2.79
C GLY A 148 -0.04 -3.50 2.86
N VAL A 149 -0.84 -3.47 3.92
CA VAL A 149 -2.00 -4.37 4.05
C VAL A 149 -3.11 -4.01 3.07
N SER A 150 -3.28 -2.74 2.70
CA SER A 150 -4.23 -2.32 1.65
C SER A 150 -3.87 -2.95 0.30
N PHE A 151 -2.60 -2.91 -0.10
CA PHE A 151 -2.16 -3.60 -1.32
C PHE A 151 -2.23 -5.13 -1.21
N ALA A 152 -1.98 -5.70 -0.03
CA ALA A 152 -2.18 -7.13 0.19
C ALA A 152 -3.67 -7.51 0.02
N GLY A 153 -4.58 -6.69 0.54
CA GLY A 153 -6.02 -6.81 0.36
C GLY A 153 -6.45 -6.74 -1.10
N LEU A 154 -5.94 -5.75 -1.84
CA LEU A 154 -6.14 -5.61 -3.28
C LEU A 154 -5.71 -6.89 -4.01
N ALA A 155 -4.50 -7.37 -3.76
CA ALA A 155 -3.96 -8.56 -4.41
C ALA A 155 -4.77 -9.83 -4.11
N VAL A 156 -5.13 -10.04 -2.84
CA VAL A 156 -5.94 -11.19 -2.40
C VAL A 156 -7.35 -11.12 -2.97
N GLY A 157 -7.97 -9.94 -2.96
CA GLY A 157 -9.30 -9.70 -3.53
C GLY A 157 -9.35 -10.00 -5.03
N VAL A 158 -8.37 -9.49 -5.79
CA VAL A 158 -8.22 -9.83 -7.22
C VAL A 158 -8.01 -11.33 -7.42
N SER A 159 -7.15 -11.96 -6.62
CA SER A 159 -6.89 -13.41 -6.67
C SER A 159 -8.17 -14.22 -6.43
N ALA A 160 -9.01 -13.82 -5.48
CA ALA A 160 -10.28 -14.48 -5.20
C ALA A 160 -11.28 -14.35 -6.36
N GLY A 161 -11.28 -13.19 -7.02
CA GLY A 161 -12.23 -12.85 -8.08
C GLY A 161 -11.97 -13.48 -9.45
N VAL A 162 -10.83 -14.14 -9.66
CA VAL A 162 -10.44 -14.70 -10.96
C VAL A 162 -10.08 -16.18 -10.90
N SER A 163 -10.03 -16.82 -12.08
CA SER A 163 -9.81 -18.27 -12.20
C SER A 163 -8.40 -18.67 -12.61
N THR A 164 -7.58 -17.75 -13.15
CA THR A 164 -6.26 -18.09 -13.70
C THR A 164 -5.15 -17.17 -13.19
N ARG A 165 -3.93 -17.72 -13.10
CA ARG A 165 -2.73 -16.99 -12.65
C ARG A 165 -2.47 -15.77 -13.54
N GLY A 166 -2.57 -15.95 -14.86
CA GLY A 166 -2.36 -14.88 -15.82
C GLY A 166 -3.32 -13.71 -15.63
N LYS A 167 -4.63 -13.98 -15.41
CA LYS A 167 -5.63 -12.93 -15.13
C LYS A 167 -5.34 -12.21 -13.82
N SER A 168 -5.00 -12.95 -12.76
CA SER A 168 -4.70 -12.32 -11.47
C SER A 168 -3.47 -11.43 -11.54
N MET A 169 -2.40 -11.90 -12.19
CA MET A 169 -1.19 -11.11 -12.40
C MET A 169 -1.47 -9.88 -13.24
N ALA A 170 -2.17 -10.04 -14.38
CA ALA A 170 -2.47 -8.93 -15.28
C ALA A 170 -3.31 -7.83 -14.61
N ILE A 171 -4.32 -8.19 -13.82
CA ILE A 171 -5.15 -7.20 -13.12
C ILE A 171 -4.35 -6.50 -12.01
N VAL A 172 -3.60 -7.26 -11.19
CA VAL A 172 -2.79 -6.66 -10.12
C VAL A 172 -1.74 -5.70 -10.68
N VAL A 173 -1.01 -6.12 -11.71
CA VAL A 173 -0.02 -5.26 -12.38
C VAL A 173 -0.70 -4.08 -13.07
N GLY A 174 -1.82 -4.30 -13.77
CA GLY A 174 -2.57 -3.24 -14.43
C GLY A 174 -3.11 -2.19 -13.46
N LEU A 175 -3.64 -2.60 -12.31
CA LEU A 175 -4.07 -1.70 -11.24
C LEU A 175 -2.88 -0.95 -10.63
N TYR A 176 -1.74 -1.62 -10.43
CA TYR A 176 -0.54 -0.94 -9.96
C TYR A 176 -0.03 0.10 -10.97
N MET A 177 -0.02 -0.23 -12.26
CA MET A 177 0.31 0.72 -13.33
C MET A 177 -0.71 1.85 -13.43
N LEU A 178 -1.99 1.59 -13.14
CA LEU A 178 -3.02 2.63 -13.09
C LEU A 178 -2.69 3.66 -12.01
N VAL A 179 -2.39 3.22 -10.78
CA VAL A 179 -2.10 4.13 -9.67
C VAL A 179 -0.72 4.78 -9.78
N LEU A 180 0.28 4.07 -10.28
CA LEU A 180 1.67 4.56 -10.38
C LEU A 180 1.88 5.47 -11.60
N ALA A 181 1.32 5.08 -12.73
CA ALA A 181 1.68 5.67 -14.01
C ALA A 181 0.52 6.33 -14.74
N LEU A 182 -0.71 5.82 -14.65
CA LEU A 182 -1.80 6.34 -15.48
C LEU A 182 -2.73 7.29 -14.72
N TRP A 183 -2.51 7.53 -13.43
CA TRP A 183 -3.45 8.25 -12.58
C TRP A 183 -3.67 9.69 -13.03
N GLU A 184 -2.60 10.43 -13.32
CA GLU A 184 -2.70 11.80 -13.83
C GLU A 184 -3.46 11.84 -15.16
N LEU A 185 -3.16 10.92 -16.09
CA LEU A 185 -3.85 10.85 -17.38
C LEU A 185 -5.36 10.63 -17.23
N VAL A 186 -5.79 9.75 -16.31
CA VAL A 186 -7.21 9.44 -16.10
C VAL A 186 -7.94 10.47 -15.24
N THR A 187 -7.24 11.41 -14.60
CA THR A 187 -7.84 12.46 -13.76
C THR A 187 -7.76 13.84 -14.41
N ALA A 188 -6.56 14.28 -14.79
CA ALA A 188 -6.32 15.56 -15.45
C ALA A 188 -6.84 15.55 -16.90
N GLY A 189 -6.86 14.40 -17.58
CA GLY A 189 -7.44 14.27 -18.92
C GLY A 189 -8.92 14.68 -18.96
N PRO A 190 -9.80 14.05 -18.16
CA PRO A 190 -11.20 14.49 -18.03
C PRO A 190 -11.35 15.94 -17.59
N TYR A 191 -10.49 16.43 -16.68
CA TYR A 191 -10.51 17.84 -16.28
C TYR A 191 -10.30 18.75 -17.49
N TYR A 192 -9.26 18.49 -18.29
CA TYR A 192 -8.97 19.23 -19.51
C TYR A 192 -10.12 19.22 -20.51
N LEU A 193 -10.81 18.08 -20.66
CA LEU A 193 -11.97 17.97 -21.56
C LEU A 193 -13.18 18.79 -21.08
N ILE A 194 -13.34 18.96 -19.77
CA ILE A 194 -14.47 19.67 -19.16
C ILE A 194 -14.21 21.18 -19.13
N TYR A 195 -13.01 21.60 -18.72
CA TYR A 195 -12.67 23.00 -18.45
C TYR A 195 -11.84 23.66 -19.55
N GLY A 196 -11.25 22.89 -20.47
CA GLY A 196 -10.44 23.40 -21.59
C GLY A 196 -8.99 23.72 -21.23
N GLU A 197 -8.59 23.50 -19.98
CA GLU A 197 -7.24 23.73 -19.45
C GLU A 197 -6.87 22.65 -18.42
N GLY A 198 -5.58 22.57 -18.07
CA GLY A 198 -5.10 21.64 -17.05
C GLY A 198 -5.62 22.01 -15.65
N PRO A 199 -5.66 21.07 -14.69
CA PRO A 199 -6.00 21.38 -13.31
C PRO A 199 -5.05 22.45 -12.74
N PRO A 200 -5.59 23.60 -12.30
CA PRO A 200 -4.80 24.64 -11.65
C PRO A 200 -4.42 24.23 -10.21
N VAL A 201 -3.67 25.09 -9.53
CA VAL A 201 -3.35 24.92 -8.09
C VAL A 201 -4.64 24.81 -7.27
N GLU A 202 -5.52 25.81 -7.37
CA GLU A 202 -6.85 25.77 -6.75
C GLU A 202 -7.84 25.03 -7.66
N ALA A 203 -7.99 23.73 -7.45
CA ALA A 203 -8.77 22.87 -8.34
C ALA A 203 -10.17 22.52 -7.79
N GLU A 204 -11.01 22.04 -8.70
CA GLU A 204 -12.37 21.61 -8.38
C GLU A 204 -12.39 20.41 -7.43
N ALA A 205 -13.37 20.39 -6.51
CA ALA A 205 -13.43 19.41 -5.42
C ALA A 205 -13.39 17.94 -5.90
N TRP A 206 -14.02 17.66 -7.04
CA TRP A 206 -14.06 16.31 -7.60
C TRP A 206 -12.67 15.84 -8.05
N TYR A 207 -11.87 16.74 -8.61
CA TYR A 207 -10.53 16.43 -9.10
C TYR A 207 -9.61 16.13 -7.91
N LEU A 208 -9.64 16.99 -6.89
CA LEU A 208 -8.88 16.81 -5.65
C LEU A 208 -9.27 15.51 -4.93
N PHE A 209 -10.56 15.19 -4.87
CA PHE A 209 -11.04 13.94 -4.27
C PHE A 209 -10.55 12.70 -5.03
N VAL A 210 -10.62 12.70 -6.37
CA VAL A 210 -10.11 11.56 -7.15
C VAL A 210 -8.58 11.49 -7.10
N GLY A 211 -7.89 12.63 -7.08
CA GLY A 211 -6.44 12.71 -6.84
C GLY A 211 -6.04 12.05 -5.53
N GLN A 212 -6.72 12.40 -4.44
CA GLN A 212 -6.53 11.79 -3.12
C GLN A 212 -6.86 10.30 -3.12
N PHE A 213 -7.83 9.83 -3.91
CA PHE A 213 -8.19 8.41 -3.95
C PHE A 213 -7.06 7.49 -4.47
N ASN A 214 -6.00 8.05 -5.06
CA ASN A 214 -4.78 7.30 -5.34
C ASN A 214 -4.10 6.86 -4.02
N PRO A 215 -3.88 5.55 -3.80
CA PRO A 215 -3.28 5.08 -2.56
C PRO A 215 -1.84 5.56 -2.37
N ILE A 216 -1.08 5.81 -3.44
CA ILE A 216 0.30 6.33 -3.36
C ILE A 216 0.29 7.78 -2.88
N THR A 217 -0.51 8.65 -3.51
CA THR A 217 -0.70 10.05 -3.08
C THR A 217 -1.23 10.14 -1.65
N THR A 218 -2.21 9.32 -1.29
CA THR A 218 -2.72 9.24 0.08
C THR A 218 -1.62 8.86 1.07
N TYR A 219 -0.80 7.84 0.74
CA TYR A 219 0.29 7.42 1.62
C TYR A 219 1.31 8.54 1.81
N THR A 220 1.76 9.20 0.75
CA THR A 220 2.75 10.28 0.88
C THR A 220 2.21 11.48 1.63
N THR A 221 0.93 11.83 1.45
CA THR A 221 0.27 12.91 2.21
C THR A 221 0.22 12.57 3.70
N LEU A 222 -0.24 11.35 4.05
CA LEU A 222 -0.30 10.91 5.45
C LEU A 222 1.08 10.86 6.10
N VAL A 223 2.11 10.42 5.37
CA VAL A 223 3.48 10.36 5.88
C VAL A 223 4.08 11.77 6.01
N GLY A 224 3.89 12.65 5.02
CA GLY A 224 4.38 14.03 5.05
C GLY A 224 3.82 14.85 6.22
N ASN A 225 2.63 14.48 6.71
CA ASN A 225 2.04 15.12 7.90
C ASN A 225 2.65 14.68 9.23
N VAL A 226 3.45 13.62 9.25
CA VAL A 226 4.01 13.05 10.50
C VAL A 226 5.53 13.03 10.54
N VAL A 227 6.21 13.11 9.40
CA VAL A 227 7.68 13.15 9.35
C VAL A 227 8.16 14.56 9.03
N GLU A 228 9.32 14.93 9.58
CA GLU A 228 10.02 16.13 9.16
C GLU A 228 10.62 15.88 7.76
N GLY A 229 10.26 16.73 6.79
CA GLY A 229 10.76 16.66 5.42
C GLY A 229 9.68 16.49 4.36
N GLU A 230 10.00 16.90 3.14
CA GLU A 230 9.07 16.84 2.01
C GLU A 230 8.99 15.41 1.45
N VAL A 231 7.79 14.84 1.46
CA VAL A 231 7.53 13.51 0.90
C VAL A 231 6.71 13.64 -0.37
N PHE A 232 7.39 13.52 -1.50
CA PHE A 232 6.75 13.57 -2.81
C PHE A 232 6.25 12.20 -3.28
N PRO A 233 5.07 12.13 -3.90
CA PRO A 233 4.59 10.91 -4.53
C PRO A 233 5.47 10.54 -5.72
N PHE A 234 6.01 9.33 -5.70
CA PHE A 234 6.77 8.77 -6.81
C PHE A 234 5.79 8.18 -7.83
N MET A 235 5.42 8.99 -8.82
CA MET A 235 4.50 8.63 -9.90
C MET A 235 5.00 9.19 -11.23
N PHE A 236 4.47 8.66 -12.35
CA PHE A 236 4.74 9.26 -13.65
C PHE A 236 3.96 10.57 -13.75
N GLN A 237 4.68 11.65 -14.05
CA GLN A 237 4.12 12.95 -14.33
C GLN A 237 4.16 13.25 -15.83
N TYR A 238 3.07 13.76 -16.37
CA TYR A 238 2.90 14.13 -17.77
C TYR A 238 2.79 15.63 -17.99
N GLY A 239 2.80 16.42 -16.90
CA GLY A 239 2.73 17.88 -16.95
C GLY A 239 1.35 18.37 -17.38
N LEU A 240 0.30 17.64 -17.04
CA LEU A 240 -1.09 18.05 -17.27
C LEU A 240 -1.63 18.91 -16.12
N GLU A 241 -1.05 18.75 -14.94
CA GLU A 241 -1.32 19.55 -13.74
C GLU A 241 -0.27 20.64 -13.54
N ASP A 242 -0.67 21.74 -12.90
CA ASP A 242 0.24 22.82 -12.54
C ASP A 242 1.40 22.32 -11.64
N PHE A 243 2.63 22.72 -11.96
CA PHE A 243 3.80 22.32 -11.19
C PHE A 243 3.80 22.91 -9.78
N GLU A 244 3.20 24.09 -9.58
CA GLU A 244 3.07 24.70 -8.25
C GLU A 244 2.16 23.88 -7.33
N ALA A 245 1.29 23.05 -7.89
CA ALA A 245 0.45 22.15 -7.11
C ALA A 245 1.22 20.95 -6.53
N ALA A 246 2.44 20.69 -7.01
CA ALA A 246 3.25 19.58 -6.53
C ALA A 246 3.66 19.80 -5.07
N GLY A 247 3.37 18.81 -4.23
CA GLY A 247 3.68 18.86 -2.79
C GLY A 247 2.61 19.52 -1.93
N MET A 248 1.55 20.09 -2.52
CA MET A 248 0.39 20.58 -1.78
C MET A 248 -0.62 19.44 -1.50
N THR A 249 -1.23 19.49 -0.33
CA THR A 249 -2.32 18.58 0.04
C THR A 249 -3.62 18.93 -0.69
N PRO A 250 -4.57 17.97 -0.84
CA PRO A 250 -5.88 18.25 -1.41
C PRO A 250 -6.66 19.35 -0.66
N ALA A 251 -6.47 19.48 0.65
CA ALA A 251 -7.12 20.49 1.46
C ALA A 251 -6.59 21.90 1.16
N GLU A 252 -5.27 22.07 1.02
CA GLU A 252 -4.63 23.36 0.71
C GLU A 252 -5.00 23.88 -0.68
N ARG A 253 -5.33 22.96 -1.58
CA ARG A 253 -5.72 23.26 -2.97
C ARG A 253 -7.22 23.54 -3.14
N TYR A 254 -7.99 23.48 -2.06
CA TYR A 254 -9.41 23.76 -2.12
C TYR A 254 -9.70 25.22 -1.79
N ALA A 255 -10.57 25.86 -2.58
CA ALA A 255 -10.98 27.24 -2.33
C ALA A 255 -11.84 27.33 -1.05
N GLY A 256 -11.23 27.80 0.05
CA GLY A 256 -11.88 28.01 1.35
C GLY A 256 -11.75 26.80 2.28
N ASP A 257 -12.77 26.58 3.12
CA ASP A 257 -12.74 25.48 4.10
C ASP A 257 -12.94 24.13 3.40
N ALA A 258 -11.87 23.33 3.35
CA ALA A 258 -11.85 22.03 2.72
C ALA A 258 -12.94 21.08 3.30
N PRO A 259 -13.79 20.47 2.45
CA PRO A 259 -14.73 19.45 2.84
C PRO A 259 -14.04 18.28 3.54
N PHE A 260 -14.78 17.56 4.39
CA PHE A 260 -14.22 16.47 5.21
C PHE A 260 -13.50 15.38 4.39
N TYR A 261 -13.87 15.17 3.12
CA TYR A 261 -13.28 14.16 2.24
C TYR A 261 -11.98 14.61 1.56
N LEU A 262 -11.61 15.89 1.68
CA LEU A 262 -10.31 16.43 1.25
C LEU A 262 -9.33 16.59 2.41
N GLN A 263 -9.79 16.41 3.65
CA GLN A 263 -8.92 16.49 4.82
C GLN A 263 -7.99 15.27 4.90
N ASP A 264 -6.81 15.47 5.47
CA ASP A 264 -5.74 14.48 5.45
C ASP A 264 -6.12 13.16 6.13
N TRP A 265 -6.85 13.23 7.25
CA TRP A 265 -7.30 12.04 7.97
C TRP A 265 -8.17 11.12 7.10
N PHE A 266 -8.87 11.68 6.10
CA PHE A 266 -9.70 10.93 5.17
C PHE A 266 -8.85 9.98 4.30
N GLY A 267 -7.56 10.25 4.14
CA GLY A 267 -6.60 9.31 3.55
C GLY A 267 -6.62 7.93 4.21
N LEU A 268 -6.83 7.85 5.53
CA LEU A 268 -6.97 6.56 6.23
C LEU A 268 -8.20 5.79 5.73
N VAL A 269 -9.31 6.50 5.47
CA VAL A 269 -10.52 5.91 4.90
C VAL A 269 -10.25 5.42 3.49
N VAL A 270 -9.51 6.18 2.68
CA VAL A 270 -9.10 5.76 1.33
C VAL A 270 -8.30 4.46 1.35
N LEU A 271 -7.28 4.35 2.22
CA LEU A 271 -6.50 3.12 2.36
C LEU A 271 -7.35 1.94 2.82
N LEU A 272 -8.28 2.15 3.75
CA LEU A 272 -9.23 1.12 4.19
C LEU A 272 -10.19 0.71 3.07
N CYS A 273 -10.62 1.65 2.21
CA CYS A 273 -11.41 1.34 1.03
C CYS A 273 -10.64 0.44 0.06
N TRP A 274 -9.36 0.72 -0.19
CA TRP A 274 -8.49 -0.12 -1.02
C TRP A 274 -8.21 -1.50 -0.43
N LEU A 275 -8.32 -1.66 0.89
CA LEU A 275 -8.30 -2.97 1.55
C LEU A 275 -9.63 -3.71 1.39
N VAL A 276 -10.74 -3.07 1.75
CA VAL A 276 -12.03 -3.75 1.93
C VAL A 276 -12.76 -3.99 0.60
N VAL A 277 -12.76 -3.01 -0.31
CA VAL A 277 -13.57 -3.08 -1.54
C VAL A 277 -13.09 -4.19 -2.48
N PRO A 278 -11.79 -4.32 -2.82
CA PRO A 278 -11.33 -5.42 -3.67
C PRO A 278 -11.56 -6.80 -3.04
N VAL A 279 -11.41 -6.92 -1.73
CA VAL A 279 -11.68 -8.16 -0.99
C VAL A 279 -13.16 -8.52 -1.05
N ALA A 280 -14.06 -7.57 -0.84
CA ALA A 280 -15.49 -7.79 -0.90
C ALA A 280 -15.94 -8.22 -2.31
N ILE A 281 -15.45 -7.54 -3.35
CA ILE A 281 -15.71 -7.90 -4.75
C ILE A 281 -15.16 -9.31 -5.06
N GLY A 282 -13.92 -9.58 -4.65
CA GLY A 282 -13.26 -10.87 -4.83
C GLY A 282 -14.02 -12.01 -4.16
N TYR A 283 -14.43 -11.81 -2.90
CA TYR A 283 -15.21 -12.76 -2.12
C TYR A 283 -16.57 -13.04 -2.76
N TYR A 284 -17.30 -12.00 -3.17
CA TYR A 284 -18.59 -12.15 -3.83
C TYR A 284 -18.50 -12.99 -5.12
N ARG A 285 -17.48 -12.71 -5.95
CA ARG A 285 -17.23 -13.51 -7.17
C ARG A 285 -16.81 -14.94 -6.85
N PHE A 286 -15.97 -15.14 -5.82
CA PHE A 286 -15.55 -16.45 -5.36
C PHE A 286 -16.74 -17.30 -4.88
N GLN A 287 -17.71 -16.69 -4.21
CA GLN A 287 -18.89 -17.37 -3.71
C GLN A 287 -19.81 -17.87 -4.84
N LYS A 288 -19.92 -17.10 -5.93
CA LYS A 288 -20.75 -17.42 -7.10
C LYS A 288 -20.11 -18.38 -8.12
N THR A 289 -18.84 -18.73 -7.94
CA THR A 289 -18.15 -19.63 -8.88
C THR A 289 -18.40 -21.09 -8.48
N ASP A 290 -18.93 -21.90 -9.40
CA ASP A 290 -18.96 -23.36 -9.26
C ASP A 290 -17.54 -23.93 -9.46
N LEU A 291 -17.11 -24.82 -8.56
CA LEU A 291 -15.74 -25.36 -8.46
C LEU A 291 -15.61 -26.79 -8.99
#